data_AF-A0A662M1B1-F1
#
_entry.id   AF-A0A662M1B1-F1
#
_cell.length_a   1.000
_cell.length_b   1.000
_cell.length_c   1.000
_cell.angle_alpha   90.00
_cell.angle_beta   90.00
_cell.angle_gamma   90.00
#
_symmetry.space_group_name_H-M   'P 1'
#
loop_
_entity.id
_entity.type
_entity.pdbx_description
1 polymer ?
#
loop_
_entity_poly.entity_id
_entity_poly.type
_entity_poly.pdbx_seq_one_letter_code
_entity_poly.pdbx_strand_id
1 'polypeptide(L)'
;MSNEYIPKEIEKIAWSFRYFVKKRSYNFIDRITNAVTPEVAIEALKDALRVLRSAYDRGDKELEYLPSEKEVAKFIEYIKEDISYAKILGSLVFVWTPEEKKIEGGE
;
A
#
# COMPACT_ATOMS: atom_id res chain seq x y z
N MET A 1 5.17 -9.63 -24.91
CA MET A 1 5.11 -9.30 -23.48
C MET A 1 4.33 -8.01 -23.38
N SER A 2 3.05 -8.09 -23.04
CA SER A 2 2.22 -6.92 -22.75
C SER A 2 2.88 -6.12 -21.64
N ASN A 3 3.02 -4.82 -21.84
CA ASN A 3 3.49 -3.87 -20.84
C ASN A 3 2.44 -3.88 -19.70
N GLU A 4 2.63 -4.71 -18.67
CA GLU A 4 1.74 -4.77 -17.50
C GLU A 4 1.87 -3.44 -16.75
N TYR A 5 0.93 -2.54 -17.02
CA TYR A 5 0.82 -1.27 -16.34
C TYR A 5 0.37 -1.52 -14.90
N ILE A 6 1.28 -1.36 -13.94
CA ILE A 6 0.91 -1.37 -12.52
C ILE A 6 -0.01 -0.18 -12.27
N PRO A 7 -1.24 -0.39 -11.77
CA PRO A 7 -2.13 0.73 -11.50
C PRO A 7 -1.54 1.68 -10.46
N LYS A 8 -1.59 2.99 -10.73
CA LYS A 8 -1.02 4.03 -9.87
C LYS A 8 -1.56 3.99 -8.44
N GLU A 9 -2.79 3.52 -8.25
CA GLU A 9 -3.37 3.40 -6.92
C GLU A 9 -2.60 2.38 -6.07
N ILE A 10 -2.10 1.29 -6.66
CA ILE A 10 -1.29 0.30 -5.95
C ILE A 10 0.03 0.90 -5.50
N GLU A 11 0.68 1.71 -6.34
CA GLU A 11 1.90 2.43 -5.97
C GLU A 11 1.68 3.36 -4.78
N LYS A 12 0.54 4.08 -4.75
CA LYS A 12 0.18 4.99 -3.65
C LYS A 12 -0.14 4.23 -2.35
N ILE A 13 -0.84 3.09 -2.43
CA ILE A 13 -1.03 2.22 -1.27
C ILE A 13 0.33 1.70 -0.79
N ALA A 14 1.20 1.22 -1.70
CA ALA A 14 2.54 0.76 -1.36
C ALA A 14 3.36 1.83 -0.65
N TRP A 15 3.33 3.07 -1.15
CA TRP A 15 3.99 4.22 -0.55
C TRP A 15 3.54 4.45 0.90
N SER A 16 2.23 4.38 1.16
CA SER A 16 1.67 4.47 2.52
C SER A 16 2.16 3.33 3.41
N PHE A 17 2.20 2.11 2.86
CA PHE A 17 2.57 0.88 3.57
C PHE A 17 4.05 0.79 3.93
N ARG A 18 4.92 1.62 3.32
CA ARG A 18 6.31 1.76 3.78
C ARG A 18 6.42 2.27 5.21
N TYR A 19 5.39 2.93 5.73
CA TYR A 19 5.28 3.23 7.17
C TYR A 19 5.50 1.98 8.01
N PHE A 20 4.85 0.87 7.65
CA PHE A 20 4.98 -0.40 8.37
C PHE A 20 6.36 -1.01 8.23
N VAL A 21 7.01 -0.89 7.06
CA VAL A 21 8.39 -1.35 6.86
C VAL A 21 9.36 -0.60 7.76
N LYS A 22 9.26 0.74 7.81
CA LYS A 22 10.10 1.59 8.68
C LYS A 22 9.93 1.24 10.16
N LYS A 23 8.68 0.96 10.58
CA LYS A 23 8.34 0.53 11.95
C LYS A 23 8.58 -0.96 12.22
N ARG A 24 9.06 -1.73 11.23
CA ARG A 24 9.25 -3.20 11.31
C ARG A 24 7.97 -3.97 11.68
N SER A 25 6.81 -3.45 11.27
CA SER A 25 5.48 -4.02 11.54
C SER A 25 4.95 -4.76 10.30
N TYR A 26 5.59 -5.87 9.92
CA TYR A 26 5.30 -6.57 8.66
C TYR A 26 3.98 -7.35 8.64
N ASN A 27 3.37 -7.58 9.80
CA ASN A 27 2.15 -8.38 9.95
C ASN A 27 1.00 -7.95 9.01
N PHE A 28 0.81 -6.65 8.77
CA PHE A 28 -0.24 -6.16 7.85
C PHE A 28 0.08 -6.49 6.40
N ILE A 29 1.33 -6.30 5.99
CA ILE A 29 1.80 -6.61 4.63
C ILE A 29 1.69 -8.11 4.39
N ASP A 30 2.14 -8.93 5.34
CA ASP A 30 2.11 -10.39 5.24
C ASP A 30 0.67 -10.92 5.17
N ARG A 31 -0.25 -10.38 5.97
CA ARG A 31 -1.67 -10.79 5.94
C ARG A 31 -2.36 -10.45 4.62
N ILE A 32 -2.03 -9.33 4.00
CA ILE A 32 -2.60 -8.93 2.70
C ILE A 32 -2.01 -9.79 1.58
N THR A 33 -0.69 -9.92 1.55
CA THR A 33 0.04 -10.62 0.46
C THR A 33 -0.20 -12.13 0.43
N ASN A 34 -0.39 -12.74 1.60
CA ASN A 34 -0.65 -14.17 1.74
C ASN A 34 -2.15 -14.50 1.89
N ALA A 35 -3.03 -13.53 1.68
CA ALA A 35 -4.47 -13.77 1.69
C ALA A 35 -4.85 -14.78 0.61
N VAL A 36 -5.71 -15.74 0.98
CA VAL A 36 -6.23 -16.77 0.05
C VAL A 36 -7.54 -16.36 -0.60
N THR A 37 -8.22 -15.33 -0.08
CA THR A 37 -9.42 -14.74 -0.69
C THR A 37 -9.36 -13.20 -0.65
N PRO A 38 -10.05 -12.51 -1.57
CA PRO A 38 -10.14 -11.05 -1.58
C PRO A 38 -10.63 -10.48 -0.24
N GLU A 39 -11.60 -11.12 0.41
CA GLU A 39 -12.19 -10.64 1.67
C GLU A 39 -11.14 -10.61 2.78
N VAL A 40 -10.30 -11.64 2.87
CA VAL A 40 -9.21 -11.70 3.86
C VAL A 40 -8.19 -10.58 3.62
N ALA A 41 -7.84 -10.33 2.36
CA ALA A 41 -6.95 -9.22 2.00
C ALA A 41 -7.57 -7.85 2.36
N ILE A 42 -8.86 -7.67 2.07
CA ILE A 42 -9.59 -6.43 2.32
C ILE A 42 -9.72 -6.14 3.82
N GLU A 43 -9.99 -7.15 4.66
CA GLU A 43 -10.03 -6.96 6.11
C GLU A 43 -8.66 -6.59 6.67
N ALA A 44 -7.58 -7.25 6.21
CA ALA A 44 -6.22 -6.89 6.60
C ALA A 44 -5.82 -5.47 6.12
N LEU A 45 -6.26 -5.06 4.94
CA LEU A 45 -6.10 -3.70 4.42
C LEU A 45 -6.82 -2.67 5.32
N LYS A 46 -8.07 -2.92 5.72
CA LYS A 46 -8.82 -2.03 6.62
C LYS A 46 -8.14 -1.88 7.98
N ASP A 47 -7.66 -2.98 8.55
CA ASP A 47 -6.88 -2.96 9.79
C ASP A 47 -5.65 -2.05 9.67
N ALA A 48 -4.91 -2.18 8.57
CA ALA A 48 -3.73 -1.38 8.28
C ALA A 48 -4.08 0.11 8.11
N LEU A 49 -5.13 0.42 7.34
CA LEU A 49 -5.60 1.80 7.13
C LEU A 49 -6.01 2.48 8.44
N ARG A 50 -6.59 1.74 9.39
CA ARG A 50 -6.89 2.27 10.72
C ARG A 50 -5.63 2.70 11.47
N VAL A 51 -4.55 1.92 11.35
CA VAL A 51 -3.26 2.28 11.96
C VAL A 51 -2.63 3.48 11.26
N LEU A 52 -2.66 3.52 9.93
CA LEU A 52 -2.16 4.67 9.15
C LEU A 52 -2.94 5.94 9.50
N ARG A 53 -4.27 5.86 9.61
CA ARG A 53 -5.11 7.00 10.01
C ARG A 53 -4.74 7.49 11.40
N SER A 54 -4.56 6.57 12.34
CA SER A 54 -4.14 6.93 13.70
C SER A 54 -2.74 7.58 13.73
N ALA A 55 -1.80 7.14 12.88
CA ALA A 55 -0.49 7.77 12.74
C ALA A 55 -0.59 9.18 12.13
N TYR A 56 -1.43 9.35 11.12
CA TYR A 56 -1.72 10.65 10.50
C TYR A 56 -2.31 11.64 11.52
N ASP A 57 -3.33 11.22 12.27
CA ASP A 57 -4.00 12.08 13.26
C ASP A 57 -3.05 12.51 14.40
N ARG A 58 -1.99 11.73 14.68
CA ARG A 58 -0.93 12.09 15.64
C ARG A 58 0.20 12.94 15.03
N GLY A 59 0.20 13.17 13.71
CA GLY A 59 1.28 13.86 13.02
C GLY A 59 2.60 13.08 12.99
N ASP A 60 2.54 11.75 12.90
CA ASP A 60 3.75 10.92 12.82
C ASP A 60 4.51 11.21 11.51
N LYS A 61 5.72 11.78 11.64
CA LYS A 61 6.53 12.24 10.51
C LYS A 61 7.06 11.10 9.63
N GLU A 62 7.02 9.86 10.11
CA GLU A 62 7.42 8.71 9.29
C GLU A 62 6.33 8.29 8.29
N LEU A 63 5.08 8.73 8.50
CA LEU A 63 3.98 8.53 7.57
C LEU A 63 4.07 9.61 6.47
N GLU A 64 4.66 9.23 5.34
CA GLU A 64 4.87 10.15 4.21
C GLU A 64 3.57 10.47 3.45
N TYR A 65 2.59 9.58 3.52
CA TYR A 65 1.38 9.68 2.72
C TYR A 65 0.25 8.85 3.35
N LEU A 66 -0.96 9.43 3.36
CA LEU A 66 -2.19 8.74 3.71
C LEU A 66 -3.04 8.65 2.43
N PRO A 67 -3.48 7.45 2.01
CA PRO A 67 -4.27 7.32 0.79
C PRO A 67 -5.68 7.85 1.01
N SER A 68 -6.24 8.46 -0.03
CA SER A 68 -7.64 8.92 -0.02
C SER A 68 -8.61 7.74 -0.09
N GLU A 69 -9.86 7.97 0.30
CA GLU A 69 -10.92 6.96 0.20
C GLU A 69 -11.11 6.44 -1.23
N LYS A 70 -10.95 7.31 -2.23
CA LYS A 70 -11.05 6.94 -3.66
C LYS A 70 -9.93 5.99 -4.09
N GLU A 71 -8.70 6.24 -3.64
CA GLU A 71 -7.55 5.37 -3.94
C GLU A 71 -7.69 4.01 -3.26
N VAL A 72 -8.16 4.00 -2.00
CA VAL A 72 -8.46 2.76 -1.28
C VAL A 72 -9.57 1.98 -1.99
N ALA A 73 -10.67 2.64 -2.37
CA ALA A 73 -11.78 1.99 -3.06
C ALA A 73 -11.34 1.33 -4.38
N LYS A 74 -10.52 2.04 -5.17
CA LYS A 74 -9.98 1.51 -6.42
C LYS A 74 -9.05 0.30 -6.19
N PHE A 75 -8.22 0.35 -5.15
CA PHE A 75 -7.39 -0.80 -4.80
C PHE A 75 -8.21 -2.01 -4.34
N ILE A 76 -9.30 -1.79 -3.60
CA ILE A 76 -10.24 -2.84 -3.23
C ILE A 76 -10.91 -3.45 -4.48
N GLU A 77 -11.28 -2.63 -5.47
CA GLU A 77 -11.79 -3.14 -6.75
C GLU A 77 -10.77 -4.07 -7.42
N TYR A 78 -9.51 -3.66 -7.50
CA TYR A 78 -8.45 -4.51 -8.07
C TYR A 78 -8.31 -5.84 -7.31
N ILE A 79 -8.27 -5.83 -5.97
CA ILE A 79 -8.18 -7.07 -5.18
C ILE A 79 -9.39 -8.00 -5.43
N LYS A 80 -10.59 -7.43 -5.59
CA LYS A 80 -11.81 -8.21 -5.87
C LYS A 80 -11.80 -8.82 -7.26
N GLU A 81 -11.26 -8.11 -8.24
CA GLU A 81 -11.11 -8.59 -9.62
C GLU A 81 -10.01 -9.66 -9.72
N ASP A 82 -8.86 -9.40 -9.10
CA ASP A 82 -7.72 -10.32 -9.05
C ASP A 82 -6.91 -10.15 -7.75
N ILE A 83 -6.89 -11.19 -6.93
CA ILE A 83 -6.14 -11.20 -5.67
C ILE A 83 -4.61 -11.06 -5.88
N SER A 84 -4.10 -11.30 -7.09
CA SER A 84 -2.68 -11.12 -7.42
C SER A 84 -2.19 -9.69 -7.16
N TYR A 85 -3.07 -8.69 -7.23
CA TYR A 85 -2.74 -7.29 -6.89
C TYR A 85 -2.31 -7.10 -5.43
N ALA A 86 -2.75 -7.97 -4.52
CA ALA A 86 -2.27 -7.97 -3.13
C ALA A 86 -0.79 -8.40 -3.05
N LYS A 87 -0.35 -9.30 -3.92
CA LYS A 87 1.08 -9.71 -4.02
C LYS A 87 1.92 -8.62 -4.66
N ILE A 88 1.39 -7.94 -5.69
CA ILE A 88 2.05 -6.80 -6.33
C ILE A 88 2.29 -5.68 -5.30
N LEU A 89 1.30 -5.38 -4.45
CA LEU A 89 1.48 -4.45 -3.32
C LEU A 89 2.68 -4.85 -2.46
N GLY A 90 2.75 -6.11 -2.03
CA GLY A 90 3.87 -6.62 -1.23
C GLY A 90 5.23 -6.38 -1.89
N SER A 91 5.35 -6.77 -3.16
CA SER A 91 6.58 -6.54 -3.94
C SER A 91 6.97 -5.06 -3.98
N LEU A 92 6.03 -4.15 -4.26
CA LEU A 92 6.30 -2.72 -4.35
C LEU A 92 6.73 -2.11 -3.00
N VAL A 93 6.13 -2.57 -1.90
CA VAL A 93 6.46 -2.11 -0.55
C VAL A 93 7.93 -2.37 -0.19
N PHE A 94 8.49 -3.50 -0.66
CA PHE A 94 9.88 -3.88 -0.37
C PHE A 94 10.89 -3.44 -1.44
N VAL A 95 10.52 -3.43 -2.71
CA VAL A 95 11.42 -3.06 -3.83
C VAL A 95 11.76 -1.58 -3.78
N TRP A 96 10.84 -0.73 -3.32
CA TRP A 96 11.08 0.71 -3.29
C TRP A 96 11.86 1.12 -2.04
N THR A 97 13.16 0.81 -2.03
CA THR A 97 14.14 1.36 -1.08
C THR A 97 14.41 2.85 -1.37
N PRO A 98 14.59 3.70 -0.35
CA PRO A 98 14.68 5.16 -0.48
C PRO A 98 16.05 5.65 -0.98
N GLU A 99 16.63 5.01 -2.00
CA GLU A 99 17.80 5.57 -2.69
C GLU A 99 17.48 6.20 -4.05
N GLU A 100 16.29 6.02 -4.62
CA GLU A 100 16.00 6.59 -5.94
C GLU A 100 14.58 7.16 -6.05
N LYS A 101 14.47 8.43 -5.66
CA LYS A 101 14.10 9.55 -6.55
C LYS A 101 13.65 10.74 -5.71
N LYS A 102 14.45 11.81 -5.76
CA LYS A 102 13.92 13.17 -5.63
C LYS A 102 12.72 13.25 -6.57
N ILE A 103 11.53 13.52 -6.04
CA ILE A 103 10.43 14.01 -6.87
C ILE A 103 10.84 15.44 -7.22
N GLU A 104 11.59 15.57 -8.32
CA GLU A 104 11.72 16.84 -9.02
C GLU A 104 10.37 17.13 -9.67
N GLY A 105 9.82 18.30 -9.32
CA GLY A 105 8.51 18.75 -9.77
C GLY A 105 8.11 20.02 -9.05
N GLY A 106 9.03 20.99 -9.04
CA GLY A 106 8.66 22.39 -8.89
C GLY A 106 8.35 22.93 -10.27
N GLU A 107 7.08 23.29 -10.48
CA GLU A 107 6.63 24.55 -11.07
C GLU A 107 5.35 24.97 -10.34
#